data_AF-A0A5A4U7K9-F1
#
_entry.id   AF-A0A5A4U7K9-F1
#
_cell.length_a   1.000
_cell.length_b   1.000
_cell.length_c   1.000
_cell.angle_alpha   90.00
_cell.angle_beta   90.00
_cell.angle_gamma   90.00
#
_symmetry.space_group_name_H-M   'P 1'
#
loop_
_entity.id
_entity.type
_entity.pdbx_description
1 polymer ?
#
loop_
_entity_poly.entity_id
_entity_poly.type
_entity_poly.pdbx_seq_one_letter_code
_entity_poly.pdbx_strand_id
1 'polypeptide(L)'
;MRILYVSVERRYKLFNGRFFVQGIENVIFFERYLQCFDAVKVIARVEIVNSLPENHELFEHKAISIEPIFTIGTGLTSITRIYQLITNINKKIKLLSFYVHPVF
;
A
#
# COMPACT_ATOMS: atom_id res chain seq x y z
N MET A 1 -17.01 4.24 -3.90
CA MET A 1 -15.69 3.72 -4.29
C MET A 1 -15.27 2.62 -3.32
N ARG A 2 -15.21 1.37 -3.77
CA ARG A 2 -14.81 0.20 -3.00
C ARG A 2 -13.30 0.02 -3.09
N ILE A 3 -12.60 0.16 -1.97
CA ILE A 3 -11.14 0.04 -1.91
C ILE A 3 -10.80 -1.21 -1.10
N LEU A 4 -9.94 -2.07 -1.64
CA LEU A 4 -9.38 -3.21 -0.91
C LEU A 4 -8.01 -2.84 -0.35
N TYR A 5 -7.79 -3.11 0.94
CA TYR A 5 -6.45 -3.06 1.53
C TYR A 5 -5.89 -4.48 1.63
N VAL A 6 -4.73 -4.71 1.03
CA VAL A 6 -4.06 -6.01 1.05
C VAL A 6 -2.68 -5.85 1.66
N SER A 7 -2.40 -6.61 2.72
CA SER A 7 -1.04 -6.75 3.25
C SER A 7 -0.29 -7.85 2.51
N VAL A 8 0.93 -7.58 2.06
CA VAL A 8 1.82 -8.58 1.46
C VAL A 8 3.13 -8.65 2.23
N GLU A 9 3.58 -9.87 2.51
CA GLU A 9 4.81 -10.09 3.29
C GLU A 9 6.10 -9.92 2.46
N ARG A 10 5.99 -9.88 1.13
CA ARG A 10 7.15 -9.80 0.23
C ARG A 10 7.70 -8.38 0.02
N ARG A 11 8.98 -8.33 -0.34
CA ARG A 11 9.78 -7.10 -0.43
C ARG A 11 9.63 -6.47 -1.80
N TYR A 12 8.95 -5.33 -1.84
CA TYR A 12 9.07 -4.42 -2.95
C TYR A 12 10.37 -3.63 -2.78
N LYS A 13 10.95 -3.21 -3.89
CA LYS A 13 12.10 -2.31 -3.91
C LYS A 13 11.68 -0.96 -4.45
N LEU A 14 12.14 0.11 -3.82
CA LEU A 14 11.99 1.47 -4.32
C LEU A 14 13.33 1.93 -4.92
N PHE A 15 13.34 2.22 -6.22
CA PHE A 15 14.47 2.78 -6.93
C PHE A 15 14.01 3.98 -7.75
N ASN A 16 14.65 5.14 -7.58
CA ASN A 16 14.32 6.38 -8.29
C ASN A 16 12.82 6.73 -8.29
N GLY A 17 12.16 6.58 -7.13
CA GLY A 17 10.73 6.89 -6.97
C GLY A 17 9.76 5.88 -7.59
N ARG A 18 10.27 4.78 -8.14
CA ARG A 18 9.47 3.71 -8.76
C ARG A 18 9.57 2.42 -7.97
N PHE A 19 8.46 1.71 -7.88
CA PHE A 19 8.40 0.43 -7.19
C PHE A 19 8.72 -0.72 -8.15
N PHE A 20 9.46 -1.68 -7.64
CA PHE A 20 9.86 -2.88 -8.34
C PHE A 20 9.51 -4.09 -7.47
N VAL A 21 9.07 -5.17 -8.11
CA VAL A 21 8.66 -6.39 -7.41
C VAL A 21 9.31 -7.59 -8.07
N GLN A 22 9.59 -8.62 -7.27
CA GLN A 22 10.04 -9.91 -7.75
C GLN A 22 9.07 -10.98 -7.28
N GLY A 23 8.64 -11.85 -8.19
CA GLY A 23 7.72 -12.95 -7.91
C GLY A 23 6.28 -12.66 -8.33
N ILE A 24 5.35 -13.40 -7.73
CA ILE A 24 3.96 -13.45 -8.19
C ILE A 24 3.13 -12.24 -7.77
N GLU A 25 3.52 -11.48 -6.73
CA GLU A 25 2.77 -10.30 -6.27
C GLU A 25 2.95 -9.07 -7.17
N ASN A 26 2.99 -9.26 -8.49
CA ASN A 26 3.01 -8.19 -9.48
C ASN A 26 1.58 -7.71 -9.79
N VAL A 27 1.45 -6.81 -10.77
CA VAL A 27 0.17 -6.21 -11.15
C VAL A 27 -0.89 -7.28 -11.46
N ILE A 28 -0.50 -8.35 -12.19
CA ILE A 28 -1.39 -9.44 -12.62
C ILE A 28 -2.04 -10.12 -11.42
N PHE A 29 -1.30 -10.35 -10.33
CA PHE A 29 -1.86 -10.96 -9.13
C PHE A 29 -3.01 -10.17 -8.52
N PHE A 30 -2.99 -8.84 -8.66
CA PHE A 30 -4.01 -7.95 -8.12
C PHE A 30 -5.19 -7.69 -9.08
N GLU A 31 -5.07 -8.03 -10.37
CA GLU A 31 -6.15 -7.81 -11.35
C GLU A 31 -7.46 -8.49 -10.96
N ARG A 32 -7.38 -9.69 -10.35
CA ARG A 32 -8.57 -10.39 -9.86
C ARG A 32 -9.35 -9.60 -8.82
N TYR A 33 -8.68 -8.79 -8.00
CA TYR A 33 -9.35 -7.95 -7.02
C TYR A 33 -10.00 -6.74 -7.70
N LEU A 34 -9.43 -6.23 -8.78
CA LEU A 34 -10.01 -5.12 -9.54
C LEU A 34 -11.32 -5.49 -10.25
N GLN A 35 -11.65 -6.78 -10.35
CA GLN A 35 -12.99 -7.22 -10.78
C GLN A 35 -14.08 -6.89 -9.75
N CYS A 36 -13.72 -6.78 -8.46
CA CYS A 36 -14.66 -6.55 -7.36
C CYS A 36 -14.47 -5.19 -6.67
N PHE A 37 -13.31 -4.56 -6.83
CA PHE A 37 -12.93 -3.32 -6.15
C PHE A 37 -12.46 -2.27 -7.17
N ASP A 38 -12.76 -1.00 -6.89
CA ASP A 38 -12.38 0.11 -7.78
C ASP A 38 -10.88 0.44 -7.66
N ALA A 39 -10.27 0.11 -6.52
CA ALA A 39 -8.85 0.30 -6.26
C ALA A 39 -8.30 -0.71 -5.24
N VAL A 40 -7.01 -1.02 -5.34
CA VAL A 40 -6.27 -1.86 -4.39
C VAL A 40 -5.14 -1.05 -3.76
N LYS A 41 -5.08 -1.06 -2.43
CA LYS A 41 -4.00 -0.48 -1.64
C LYS A 41 -3.15 -1.59 -1.04
N VAL A 42 -1.91 -1.70 -1.51
CA VAL A 42 -0.99 -2.76 -1.13
C VAL A 42 -0.09 -2.26 -0.01
N ILE A 43 -0.33 -2.72 1.21
CA ILE A 43 0.55 -2.46 2.35
C ILE A 43 1.71 -3.45 2.25
N ALA A 44 2.88 -2.95 1.89
CA ALA A 44 4.05 -3.79 1.60
C ALA A 44 5.28 -3.31 2.36
N ARG A 45 6.15 -4.25 2.72
CA ARG A 45 7.51 -3.90 3.15
C ARG A 45 8.30 -3.44 1.93
N VAL A 46 8.92 -2.27 2.05
CA VAL A 46 9.71 -1.68 0.96
C VAL A 46 11.15 -1.45 1.38
N GLU A 47 12.08 -1.94 0.58
CA GLU A 47 13.51 -1.67 0.67
C GLU A 47 13.90 -0.56 -0.31
N ILE A 48 14.60 0.46 0.15
CA ILE A 48 15.12 1.52 -0.73
C ILE A 48 16.48 1.07 -1.24
N VAL A 49 16.66 1.05 -2.56
CA VAL A 49 17.91 0.63 -3.20
C VAL A 49 18.51 1.76 -4.03
N ASN A 50 19.85 1.78 -4.12
CA ASN A 50 20.61 2.80 -4.83
C ASN A 50 20.94 2.42 -6.28
N SER A 51 20.65 1.17 -6.67
CA SER A 51 20.85 0.65 -8.02
C SER A 51 19.58 -0.02 -8.53
N LEU A 52 19.46 -0.10 -9.87
CA LEU A 52 18.33 -0.77 -10.51
C LEU A 52 18.29 -2.24 -10.04
N PRO A 53 17.18 -2.68 -9.42
CA PRO A 53 17.10 -4.03 -8.90
C PRO A 53 17.00 -5.05 -10.04
N GLU A 54 18.02 -5.90 -10.17
CA GLU A 54 18.04 -6.98 -11.16
C GLU A 54 16.95 -8.02 -10.89
N ASN A 55 16.38 -8.60 -11.95
CA ASN A 55 15.31 -9.62 -11.87
C ASN A 55 14.03 -9.13 -11.15
N HIS A 56 13.80 -7.82 -11.10
CA HIS A 56 12.55 -7.24 -10.61
C HIS A 56 11.81 -6.55 -11.77
N GLU A 57 10.50 -6.70 -11.77
CA GLU A 57 9.61 -6.06 -12.73
C GLU A 57 9.16 -4.70 -12.18
N LEU A 58 9.00 -3.72 -13.06
CA LEU A 58 8.40 -2.44 -12.70
C LEU A 58 6.96 -2.66 -12.26
N PHE A 59 6.62 -2.18 -11.06
CA PHE A 59 5.26 -2.22 -10.53
C PHE A 59 4.58 -0.87 -10.74
N GLU A 60 3.74 -0.80 -11.76
CA GLU A 60 2.99 0.41 -12.10
C GLU A 60 1.59 0.06 -12.59
N HIS A 61 0.56 0.60 -11.93
CA HIS A 61 -0.82 0.43 -12.35
C HIS A 61 -1.71 1.55 -11.80
N LYS A 62 -2.60 2.10 -12.63
CA LYS A 62 -3.42 3.28 -12.29
C LYS A 62 -4.35 3.10 -11.07
N ALA A 63 -4.82 1.87 -10.84
CA ALA A 63 -5.79 1.55 -9.78
C ALA A 63 -5.16 0.78 -8.61
N ILE A 64 -3.85 0.58 -8.61
CA ILE A 64 -3.13 -0.12 -7.55
C ILE A 64 -2.05 0.80 -7.01
N SER A 65 -2.08 1.07 -5.71
CA SER A 65 -1.08 1.90 -5.04
C SER A 65 -0.40 1.14 -3.91
N ILE A 66 0.92 1.29 -3.80
CA ILE A 66 1.68 0.74 -2.68
C ILE A 66 1.68 1.75 -1.53
N GLU A 67 1.32 1.27 -0.34
CA GLU A 67 1.43 1.97 0.94
C GLU A 67 2.69 1.41 1.65
N PRO A 68 3.86 2.05 1.45
CA PRO A 68 5.14 1.44 1.80
C PRO A 68 5.42 1.50 3.30
N ILE A 69 5.81 0.35 3.86
CA ILE A 69 6.45 0.26 5.17
C ILE A 69 7.95 0.13 4.92
N PHE A 70 8.65 1.27 4.90
CA PHE A 70 10.09 1.28 4.68
C PHE A 70 10.84 0.62 5.83
N THR A 71 11.65 -0.38 5.52
CA THR A 71 12.62 -0.95 6.46
C THR A 71 13.99 -0.38 6.19
N ILE A 72 14.53 0.36 7.17
CA ILE A 72 15.90 0.86 7.17
C ILE A 72 16.66 0.01 8.19
N GLY A 73 17.52 -0.91 7.73
CA GLY A 73 18.27 -1.79 8.64
C GLY A 73 17.39 -2.68 9.53
N THR A 74 18.01 -3.50 10.38
CA THR A 74 17.37 -4.52 11.23
C THR A 74 16.25 -3.93 12.09
N GLY A 75 15.02 -4.23 11.69
CA GLY A 75 13.72 -3.84 12.25
C GLY A 75 13.69 -3.20 13.63
N LEU A 76 13.28 -1.92 13.69
CA LEU A 76 12.52 -1.31 14.78
C LEU A 76 12.12 0.15 14.45
N THR A 77 11.42 0.35 13.34
CA THR A 77 10.69 1.62 13.06
C THR A 77 9.18 1.39 12.85
N SER A 78 8.72 0.15 13.00
CA SER A 78 7.37 -0.28 12.61
C SER A 78 6.26 0.17 13.55
N ILE A 79 6.48 0.23 14.88
CA ILE A 79 5.38 0.46 15.82
C ILE A 79 4.82 1.89 15.72
N THR A 80 5.69 2.90 15.61
CA THR A 80 5.26 4.31 15.50
C THR A 80 4.56 4.60 14.17
N ARG A 81 5.05 4.02 13.06
CA ARG A 81 4.40 4.15 11.74
C ARG A 81 3.09 3.38 11.64
N ILE A 82 3.00 2.16 12.20
CA ILE A 82 1.74 1.41 12.28
C ILE A 82 0.72 2.17 13.13
N TYR A 83 1.15 2.74 14.27
CA TYR A 83 0.29 3.59 15.10
C TYR A 83 -0.19 4.84 14.35
N GLN A 84 0.67 5.50 13.57
CA GLN A 84 0.30 6.62 12.70
C GLN A 84 -0.69 6.22 11.59
N LEU A 85 -0.52 5.05 10.97
CA LEU A 85 -1.45 4.49 10.00
C LEU A 85 -2.82 4.23 10.62
N ILE A 86 -2.87 3.55 11.77
CA ILE A 86 -4.12 3.25 12.49
C ILE A 86 -4.83 4.55 12.93
N THR A 87 -4.10 5.51 13.48
CA THR A 87 -4.68 6.80 13.91
C THR A 87 -5.19 7.64 12.74
N ASN A 88 -4.51 7.63 11.59
CA ASN A 88 -4.98 8.31 10.39
C ASN A 88 -6.22 7.64 9.78
N ILE A 89 -6.29 6.30 9.78
CA ILE A 89 -7.50 5.56 9.38
C ILE A 89 -8.67 5.93 10.29
N ASN A 90 -8.48 5.93 11.61
CA ASN A 90 -9.53 6.30 12.57
C ASN A 90 -9.98 7.76 12.42
N LYS A 91 -9.05 8.71 12.19
CA LYS A 91 -9.42 10.11 11.90
C LYS A 91 -10.26 10.23 10.62
N LYS A 92 -9.91 9.47 9.58
CA LYS A 92 -10.62 9.49 8.30
C LYS A 92 -12.03 8.88 8.42
N ILE A 93 -12.20 7.83 9.23
CA ILE A 93 -13.51 7.26 9.58
C ILE A 93 -14.33 8.25 10.41
N LYS A 94 -13.71 8.95 11.37
CA LYS A 94 -14.38 10.00 12.17
C LYS A 94 -14.82 11.21 11.33
N LEU A 95 -14.09 11.53 10.26
CA LEU A 95 -14.46 12.54 9.26
C LEU A 95 -15.63 12.09 8.36
N LEU A 96 -15.85 10.78 8.20
CA LEU A 96 -16.97 10.21 7.46
C LEU A 96 -18.22 9.96 8.31
N SER A 97 -18.14 10.12 9.64
CA SER A 97 -19.25 9.84 10.57
C SER A 97 -20.13 11.03 10.93
N PHE A 98 -20.09 12.15 10.20
CA PHE A 98 -20.97 13.28 10.45
C PHE A 98 -21.58 13.80 9.15
N TYR A 99 -22.66 13.15 8.73
CA TYR A 99 -23.79 13.80 8.06
C TYR A 99 -25.04 12.94 8.35
N VAL A 100 -25.70 13.23 9.46
CA VAL A 100 -27.12 12.92 9.64
C VAL A 100 -27.82 14.26 9.57
N HIS A 101 -28.51 14.52 8.46
CA HIS A 101 -29.41 15.68 8.37
C HIS A 101 -30.51 15.52 9.43
N PRO A 102 -30.73 16.49 10.33
CA PRO A 102 -31.98 16.53 11.08
C PRO A 102 -33.10 16.86 10.10
N VAL A 103 -34.00 15.89 9.90
CA VAL A 103 -35.30 16.12 9.26
C VAL A 103 -36.17 16.76 10.34
N PHE A 104 -36.48 18.05 10.17
CA PHE A 104 -37.63 18.70 10.81
C PHE A 104 -38.73 18.82 9.77
#